data_AF-A0A0Q0BKE5-F1
#
_entry.id   AF-A0A0Q0BKE5-F1
#
_cell.length_a   1.000
_cell.length_b   1.000
_cell.length_c   1.000
_cell.angle_alpha   90.00
_cell.angle_beta   90.00
_cell.angle_gamma   90.00
#
_symmetry.space_group_name_H-M   'P 1'
#
loop_
_entity.id
_entity.type
_entity.pdbx_description
1 polymer ?
#
loop_
_entity_poly.entity_id
_entity_poly.type
_entity_poly.pdbx_seq_one_letter_code
_entity_poly.pdbx_strand_id
1 'polypeptide(L)'
;MGRIIGYAVESDLEGGFLVHASPSVWVSCLESAVRYETAALAWASAKRRGSSLASAIAVIERDDGSLSWEPIPDPSKASGGDWLVWFELEQGARRLYVVKTGKRIAASNDPGDAKGYKTMGAAKEVAEKLSFGGSLSGVQQITADIVPIR
;
A
#
# COMPACT_ATOMS: atom_id res chain seq x y z
N MET A 1 -10.23 4.27 14.28
CA MET A 1 -8.84 4.43 13.81
C MET A 1 -8.19 3.06 14.00
N GLY A 2 -8.01 2.27 12.94
CA GLY A 2 -7.58 0.88 13.10
C GLY A 2 -6.07 0.72 13.40
N ARG A 3 -5.68 -0.40 14.01
CA ARG A 3 -4.28 -0.77 14.26
C ARG A 3 -3.79 -1.80 13.24
N ILE A 4 -2.57 -1.64 12.74
CA ILE A 4 -1.94 -2.67 11.91
C ILE A 4 -1.55 -3.84 12.82
N ILE A 5 -2.09 -5.03 12.54
CA ILE A 5 -1.82 -6.25 13.31
C ILE A 5 -0.81 -7.18 12.62
N GLY A 6 -0.46 -6.88 11.38
CA GLY A 6 0.60 -7.57 10.65
C GLY A 6 0.44 -7.43 9.15
N TYR A 7 1.19 -8.24 8.41
CA TYR A 7 1.31 -8.16 6.96
C TYR A 7 0.99 -9.50 6.31
N ALA A 8 0.41 -9.43 5.10
CA ALA A 8 0.01 -10.57 4.31
C ALA A 8 0.31 -10.33 2.82
N VAL A 9 0.09 -11.35 2.00
CA VAL A 9 0.16 -11.25 0.53
C VAL A 9 -1.19 -11.60 -0.04
N GLU A 10 -1.68 -10.76 -0.95
CA GLU A 10 -2.95 -10.90 -1.65
C GLU A 10 -2.68 -11.12 -3.14
N SER A 11 -3.60 -11.81 -3.81
CA SER A 11 -3.58 -12.02 -5.25
C SER A 11 -4.99 -12.03 -5.81
N ASP A 12 -5.28 -11.05 -6.67
CA ASP A 12 -6.50 -11.01 -7.48
C ASP A 12 -6.63 -12.25 -8.37
N LEU A 13 -5.52 -12.79 -8.88
CA LEU A 13 -5.52 -13.98 -9.74
C LEU A 13 -5.93 -15.25 -8.98
N GLU A 14 -5.42 -15.40 -7.76
CA GLU A 14 -5.64 -16.59 -6.93
C GLU A 14 -6.91 -16.44 -6.08
N GLY A 15 -7.51 -15.25 -6.04
CA GLY A 15 -8.77 -14.95 -5.37
C GLY A 15 -8.68 -14.99 -3.84
N GLY A 16 -7.53 -14.60 -3.28
CA GLY A 16 -7.34 -14.63 -1.84
C GLY A 16 -5.93 -14.29 -1.35
N PHE A 17 -5.62 -14.79 -0.16
CA PHE A 17 -4.44 -14.44 0.60
C PHE A 17 -3.50 -15.64 0.79
N LEU A 18 -2.20 -15.40 0.70
CA LEU A 18 -1.17 -16.43 0.81
C LEU A 18 -0.96 -16.85 2.27
N VAL A 19 -1.09 -18.15 2.54
CA VAL A 19 -0.85 -18.75 3.88
C VAL A 19 0.43 -19.58 3.90
N HIS A 20 0.83 -20.14 2.77
CA HIS A 20 2.04 -20.95 2.63
C HIS A 20 2.71 -20.66 1.30
N ALA A 21 4.02 -20.48 1.28
CA ALA A 21 4.73 -20.04 0.07
C ALA A 21 5.12 -21.21 -0.86
N SER A 22 5.46 -22.38 -0.32
CA SER A 22 5.93 -23.53 -1.10
C SER A 22 5.57 -24.88 -0.45
N PRO A 23 4.52 -25.58 -0.92
CA PRO A 23 3.65 -25.22 -2.03
C PRO A 23 2.84 -23.95 -1.71
N SER A 24 2.45 -23.21 -2.74
CA SER A 24 1.63 -22.02 -2.56
C SER A 24 0.21 -22.42 -2.15
N VAL A 25 -0.25 -21.93 -1.00
CA VAL A 25 -1.60 -22.17 -0.48
C VAL A 25 -2.28 -20.83 -0.24
N TRP A 26 -3.46 -20.66 -0.85
CA TRP A 26 -4.25 -19.44 -0.81
C TRP A 26 -5.60 -19.70 -0.11
N VAL A 27 -6.05 -18.73 0.68
CA VAL A 27 -7.34 -18.79 1.39
C VAL A 27 -8.09 -17.47 1.27
N SER A 28 -9.40 -17.49 1.44
CA SER A 28 -10.22 -16.27 1.47
C SER A 28 -10.24 -15.59 2.85
N CYS A 29 -9.73 -16.24 3.89
CA CYS A 29 -9.77 -15.73 5.26
C CYS A 29 -8.51 -14.91 5.59
N LEU A 30 -8.71 -13.61 5.87
CA LEU A 30 -7.64 -12.67 6.17
C LEU A 30 -6.91 -12.99 7.49
N GLU A 31 -7.63 -13.48 8.50
CA GLU A 31 -7.08 -13.84 9.82
C GLU A 31 -5.95 -14.88 9.70
N SER A 32 -6.14 -15.85 8.80
CA SER A 32 -5.18 -16.94 8.56
C SER A 32 -3.97 -16.49 7.73
N ALA A 33 -4.04 -15.31 7.12
CA ALA A 33 -3.04 -14.81 6.19
C ALA A 33 -2.03 -13.83 6.81
N VAL A 34 -2.29 -13.34 8.03
CA VAL A 34 -1.35 -12.47 8.77
C VAL A 34 -0.13 -13.31 9.18
N ARG A 35 0.93 -13.26 8.37
CA ARG A 35 2.11 -14.13 8.56
C ARG A 35 3.44 -13.40 8.55
N TYR A 36 3.46 -12.16 8.10
CA TYR A 36 4.69 -11.38 7.99
C TYR A 36 4.69 -10.30 9.06
N GLU A 37 5.82 -10.20 9.77
CA GLU A 37 6.03 -9.16 10.79
C GLU A 37 6.35 -7.80 10.17
N THR A 38 6.87 -7.80 8.93
CA THR A 38 7.25 -6.57 8.22
C THR A 38 6.71 -6.55 6.80
N ALA A 39 6.46 -5.35 6.28
CA ALA A 39 6.08 -5.13 4.90
C ALA A 39 7.11 -5.68 3.90
N ALA A 40 8.40 -5.64 4.26
CA ALA A 40 9.48 -6.14 3.43
C ALA A 40 9.41 -7.66 3.22
N LEU A 41 9.08 -8.42 4.27
CA LEU A 41 8.92 -9.87 4.18
C LEU A 41 7.71 -10.26 3.32
N ALA A 42 6.60 -9.53 3.47
CA ALA A 42 5.44 -9.71 2.62
C ALA A 42 5.77 -9.43 1.14
N TRP A 43 6.47 -8.32 0.86
CA TRP A 43 6.90 -7.99 -0.50
C TRP A 43 7.89 -8.98 -1.09
N ALA A 44 8.83 -9.51 -0.29
CA ALA A 44 9.74 -10.54 -0.74
C ALA A 44 8.99 -11.82 -1.15
N SER A 45 7.93 -12.17 -0.41
CA SER A 45 7.07 -13.30 -0.75
C SER A 45 6.24 -13.05 -2.02
N ALA A 46 5.61 -11.87 -2.12
CA ALA A 46 4.84 -11.47 -3.31
C ALA A 46 5.71 -11.50 -4.58
N LYS A 47 6.94 -10.96 -4.52
CA LYS A 47 7.86 -10.91 -5.67
C LYS A 47 8.32 -12.28 -6.17
N ARG A 48 8.44 -13.27 -5.29
CA ARG A 48 8.77 -14.65 -5.71
C ARG A 48 7.71 -15.25 -6.64
N ARG A 49 6.48 -14.72 -6.60
CA ARG A 49 5.35 -15.17 -7.43
C ARG A 49 5.23 -14.40 -8.76
N GLY A 50 6.04 -13.36 -8.95
CA GLY A 50 5.90 -12.39 -10.04
C GLY A 50 5.16 -11.14 -9.53
N SER A 51 5.85 -9.99 -9.56
CA SER A 51 5.39 -8.73 -8.97
C SER A 51 4.06 -8.19 -9.50
N SER A 52 3.54 -8.73 -10.61
CA SER A 52 2.25 -8.36 -11.19
C SER A 52 1.09 -9.26 -10.77
N LEU A 53 1.35 -10.37 -10.07
CA LEU A 53 0.33 -11.38 -9.73
C LEU A 53 -0.04 -11.39 -8.25
N ALA A 54 0.79 -10.80 -7.40
CA ALA A 54 0.57 -10.75 -5.96
C ALA A 54 1.13 -9.46 -5.38
N SER A 55 0.50 -8.94 -4.35
CA SER A 55 0.86 -7.69 -3.69
C SER A 55 0.92 -7.85 -2.17
N ALA A 56 1.81 -7.10 -1.52
CA ALA A 56 1.86 -7.06 -0.07
C ALA A 56 0.76 -6.14 0.48
N ILE A 57 0.11 -6.57 1.56
CA ILE A 57 -0.98 -5.85 2.20
C ILE A 57 -0.71 -5.69 3.71
N ALA A 58 -1.18 -4.59 4.28
CA ALA A 58 -1.25 -4.37 5.73
C ALA A 58 -2.62 -4.83 6.21
N VAL A 59 -2.66 -5.64 7.25
CA VAL A 59 -3.91 -6.08 7.89
C VAL A 59 -4.20 -5.17 9.08
N ILE A 60 -5.38 -4.56 9.05
CA ILE A 60 -5.82 -3.52 9.97
C ILE A 60 -7.01 -4.04 10.76
N GLU A 61 -6.84 -4.14 12.07
CA GLU A 61 -7.94 -4.39 13.00
C GLU A 61 -8.58 -3.05 13.39
N ARG A 62 -9.88 -2.94 13.14
CA ARG A 62 -10.68 -1.76 13.47
C ARG A 62 -11.15 -1.82 14.93
N ASP A 63 -11.63 -0.68 15.43
CA ASP A 63 -12.07 -0.54 16.82
C ASP A 63 -13.26 -1.45 17.17
N ASP A 64 -14.03 -1.89 16.18
CA ASP A 64 -15.13 -2.84 16.31
C ASP A 64 -14.68 -4.32 16.26
N GLY A 65 -13.37 -4.58 16.20
CA GLY A 65 -12.78 -5.91 16.07
C GLY A 65 -12.82 -6.49 14.65
N SER A 66 -13.38 -5.76 13.67
CA SER A 66 -13.37 -6.22 12.28
C SER A 66 -11.99 -6.07 11.66
N LEU A 67 -11.62 -7.02 10.79
CA LEU A 67 -10.40 -6.94 10.01
C LEU A 67 -10.68 -6.32 8.64
N SER A 68 -9.78 -5.43 8.23
CA SER A 68 -9.68 -4.89 6.88
C SER A 68 -8.24 -4.95 6.42
N TRP A 69 -7.98 -4.69 5.15
CA TRP A 69 -6.61 -4.62 4.65
C TRP A 69 -6.44 -3.46 3.67
N GLU A 70 -5.22 -2.95 3.60
CA GLU A 70 -4.82 -1.93 2.63
C GLU A 70 -3.56 -2.39 1.90
N PRO A 71 -3.45 -2.17 0.57
CA PRO A 71 -2.25 -2.46 -0.18
C PRO A 71 -1.08 -1.59 0.31
N ILE A 72 0.09 -2.19 0.40
CA ILE A 72 1.32 -1.49 0.77
C ILE A 72 2.05 -1.13 -0.52
N PRO A 73 2.65 0.06 -0.65
CA PRO A 73 3.43 0.39 -1.82
C PRO A 73 4.65 -0.53 -1.99
N ASP A 74 5.00 -0.90 -3.23
CA ASP A 74 6.20 -1.70 -3.51
C ASP A 74 7.46 -0.86 -3.26
N PRO A 75 8.33 -1.22 -2.31
CA PRO A 75 9.55 -0.47 -2.04
C PRO A 75 10.53 -0.44 -3.22
N SER A 76 10.44 -1.38 -4.17
CA SER A 76 11.27 -1.38 -5.38
C SER A 76 10.78 -0.45 -6.49
N LYS A 77 9.51 0.00 -6.43
CA LYS A 77 8.97 1.02 -7.35
C LYS A 77 9.16 2.45 -6.83
N ALA A 78 9.97 2.65 -5.78
CA ALA A 78 10.34 3.98 -5.25
C ALA A 78 11.25 4.80 -6.20
N SER A 79 11.01 4.77 -7.51
CA SER A 79 11.65 5.65 -8.48
C SER A 79 11.19 7.09 -8.23
N GLY A 80 11.86 7.79 -7.33
CA GLY A 80 11.65 9.21 -7.10
C GLY A 80 11.70 9.67 -5.64
N GLY A 81 11.46 8.78 -4.65
CA GLY A 81 11.53 9.09 -3.21
C GLY A 81 10.55 8.30 -2.33
N ASP A 82 10.63 8.51 -1.01
CA ASP A 82 10.00 7.68 0.03
C ASP A 82 8.57 8.07 0.41
N TRP A 83 7.96 9.01 -0.29
CA TRP A 83 6.63 9.53 0.02
C TRP A 83 5.72 9.47 -1.21
N LEU A 84 4.48 9.03 -1.02
CA LEU A 84 3.42 9.03 -2.02
C LEU A 84 2.33 10.00 -1.63
N VAL A 85 1.60 10.48 -2.64
CA VAL A 85 0.42 11.33 -2.44
C VAL A 85 -0.79 10.58 -2.96
N TRP A 86 -1.84 10.54 -2.14
CA TRP A 86 -3.12 9.94 -2.49
C TRP A 86 -4.25 10.94 -2.32
N PHE A 87 -5.35 10.72 -3.03
CA PHE A 87 -6.60 11.45 -2.88
C PHE A 87 -7.80 10.55 -3.15
N GLU A 88 -8.96 10.95 -2.63
CA GLU A 88 -10.26 10.34 -2.88
C GLU A 88 -11.12 11.34 -3.65
N LEU A 89 -11.82 10.87 -4.67
CA LEU A 89 -12.77 11.69 -5.43
C LEU A 89 -13.99 12.06 -4.58
N GLU A 90 -14.40 11.14 -3.71
CA GLU A 90 -15.49 11.28 -2.75
C GLU A 90 -15.07 10.63 -1.43
N GLN A 91 -15.58 11.12 -0.31
CA GLN A 91 -15.18 10.62 0.99
C GLN A 91 -15.56 9.13 1.15
N GLY A 92 -14.57 8.27 1.39
CA GLY A 92 -14.76 6.82 1.48
C GLY A 92 -14.69 6.09 0.13
N ALA A 93 -14.41 6.81 -0.96
CA ALA A 93 -14.06 6.20 -2.23
C ALA A 93 -12.67 5.57 -2.19
N ARG A 94 -12.37 4.70 -3.15
CA ARG A 94 -11.05 4.09 -3.28
C ARG A 94 -9.98 5.17 -3.47
N ARG A 95 -8.89 5.08 -2.71
CA ARG A 95 -7.74 5.97 -2.85
C ARG A 95 -7.13 5.86 -4.24
N LEU A 96 -6.86 7.02 -4.83
CA LEU A 96 -6.09 7.19 -6.05
C LEU A 96 -4.73 7.81 -5.70
N TYR A 97 -3.67 7.23 -6.23
CA TYR A 97 -2.31 7.66 -6.03
C TYR A 97 -1.81 8.51 -7.19
N VAL A 98 -1.14 9.62 -6.88
CA VAL A 98 -0.62 10.54 -7.90
C VAL A 98 0.55 9.90 -8.63
N VAL A 99 0.42 9.73 -9.95
CA VAL A 99 1.44 9.17 -10.86
C VAL A 99 2.26 10.27 -11.53
N LYS A 100 1.64 11.42 -11.81
CA LYS A 100 2.32 12.55 -12.43
C LYS A 100 1.68 13.87 -12.03
N THR A 101 2.53 14.84 -11.74
CA THR A 101 2.17 16.25 -11.52
C THR A 101 2.71 17.11 -12.66
N GLY A 102 1.85 17.83 -13.36
CA GLY A 102 2.19 18.71 -14.49
C GLY A 102 0.99 19.61 -14.84
N LYS A 103 0.76 19.90 -16.13
CA LYS A 103 -0.47 20.62 -16.57
C LYS A 103 -1.76 19.87 -16.23
N ARG A 104 -1.69 18.54 -16.09
CA ARG A 104 -2.77 17.68 -15.60
C ARG A 104 -2.19 16.70 -14.59
N ILE A 105 -2.99 16.37 -13.59
CA ILE A 105 -2.66 15.34 -12.60
C ILE A 105 -3.11 14.00 -13.17
N ALA A 106 -2.20 13.04 -13.22
CA ALA A 106 -2.52 11.65 -13.54
C ALA A 106 -2.49 10.85 -12.24
N ALA A 107 -3.45 9.93 -12.07
CA ALA A 107 -3.57 9.10 -10.89
C ALA A 107 -3.87 7.65 -11.26
N SER A 108 -3.41 6.71 -10.43
CA SER A 108 -3.65 5.28 -10.54
C SER A 108 -4.24 4.77 -9.23
N ASN A 109 -4.99 3.68 -9.28
CA ASN A 109 -5.44 2.98 -8.08
C ASN A 109 -4.39 1.98 -7.54
N ASP A 110 -3.25 1.83 -8.23
CA ASP A 110 -2.09 1.07 -7.79
C ASP A 110 -1.05 2.00 -7.14
N PRO A 111 -0.73 1.83 -5.84
CA PRO A 111 0.35 2.57 -5.20
C PRO A 111 1.72 2.32 -5.82
N GLY A 112 1.91 1.20 -6.53
CA GLY A 112 3.12 0.90 -7.26
C GLY A 112 3.37 1.82 -8.46
N ASP A 113 2.34 2.36 -9.09
CA ASP A 113 2.50 3.31 -10.20
C ASP A 113 2.74 4.75 -9.71
N ALA A 114 2.61 4.97 -8.41
CA ALA A 114 2.64 6.28 -7.82
C ALA A 114 4.02 6.94 -7.93
N LYS A 115 4.02 8.25 -8.11
CA LYS A 115 5.23 9.08 -8.09
C LYS A 115 5.77 9.18 -6.66
N GLY A 116 7.01 8.74 -6.48
CA GLY A 116 7.76 8.95 -5.25
C GLY A 116 8.24 10.41 -5.09
N TYR A 117 8.08 10.95 -3.89
CA TYR A 117 8.57 12.25 -3.46
C TYR A 117 9.68 12.06 -2.42
N LYS A 118 10.83 12.73 -2.62
CA LYS A 118 12.01 12.57 -1.74
C LYS A 118 11.81 13.10 -0.32
N THR A 119 10.92 14.06 -0.14
CA THR A 119 10.70 14.72 1.15
C THR A 119 9.21 14.77 1.47
N MET A 120 8.88 14.66 2.77
CA MET A 120 7.51 14.81 3.26
C MET A 120 6.93 16.17 2.87
N GLY A 121 7.76 17.23 2.90
CA GLY A 121 7.35 18.58 2.50
C GLY A 121 6.86 18.65 1.04
N ALA A 122 7.61 18.07 0.10
CA ALA A 122 7.20 18.06 -1.30
C ALA A 122 5.92 17.24 -1.55
N ALA A 123 5.71 16.16 -0.80
CA ALA A 123 4.47 15.40 -0.85
C ALA A 123 3.28 16.18 -0.28
N LYS A 124 3.47 16.87 0.86
CA LYS A 124 2.44 17.71 1.49
C LYS A 124 1.99 18.85 0.60
N GLU A 125 2.91 19.55 -0.07
CA GLU A 125 2.55 20.62 -1.00
C GLU A 125 1.62 20.14 -2.13
N VAL A 126 1.79 18.90 -2.58
CA VAL A 126 0.93 18.32 -3.63
C VAL A 126 -0.42 17.89 -3.06
N ALA A 127 -0.43 17.27 -1.88
CA ALA A 127 -1.67 16.93 -1.17
C ALA A 127 -2.50 18.19 -0.90
N GLU A 128 -1.90 19.25 -0.36
CA GLU A 128 -2.59 20.51 -0.11
C GLU A 128 -3.23 21.09 -1.38
N LYS A 129 -2.53 21.08 -2.51
CA LYS A 129 -3.09 21.50 -3.81
C LYS A 129 -4.29 20.67 -4.25
N LEU A 130 -4.31 19.37 -3.96
CA LEU A 130 -5.45 18.49 -4.24
C LEU A 130 -6.62 18.78 -3.30
N SER A 131 -6.34 19.04 -2.02
CA SER A 131 -7.35 19.43 -1.03
C SER A 131 -8.05 20.74 -1.36
N PHE A 132 -7.34 21.72 -1.92
CA PHE A 132 -7.95 22.97 -2.42
C PHE A 132 -8.95 22.73 -3.57
N GLY A 133 -8.85 21.60 -4.27
CA GLY A 133 -9.79 21.17 -5.30
C GLY A 133 -11.06 20.49 -4.75
N GLY A 134 -11.19 20.34 -3.43
CA GLY A 134 -12.34 19.69 -2.77
C GLY A 134 -12.20 18.18 -2.57
N SER A 135 -11.07 17.57 -2.94
CA SER A 135 -10.81 16.14 -2.72
C SER A 135 -10.13 15.88 -1.37
N LEU A 136 -10.56 14.84 -0.66
CA LEU A 136 -9.86 14.38 0.54
C LEU A 136 -8.50 13.81 0.11
N SER A 137 -7.40 14.36 0.61
CA SER A 137 -6.06 13.96 0.18
C SER A 137 -5.11 13.79 1.34
N GLY A 138 -4.05 13.01 1.12
CA GLY A 138 -3.07 12.70 2.14
C GLY A 138 -1.74 12.24 1.58
N VAL A 139 -0.80 12.06 2.49
CA VAL A 139 0.55 11.59 2.20
C VAL A 139 0.73 10.22 2.85
N GLN A 140 1.35 9.29 2.15
CA GLN A 140 1.70 7.97 2.64
C GLN A 140 3.23 7.80 2.54
N GLN A 141 3.88 7.36 3.62
CA GLN A 141 5.30 7.00 3.55
C GLN A 141 5.44 5.59 2.96
N ILE A 142 6.37 5.43 2.02
CA ILE A 142 6.84 4.13 1.54
C ILE A 142 7.89 3.65 2.55
N THR A 143 7.46 3.19 3.71
CA THR A 143 8.39 2.51 4.61
C THR A 143 8.71 1.13 4.05
N ALA A 144 9.93 0.98 3.51
CA ALA A 144 10.64 -0.26 3.72
C ALA A 144 11.13 -0.20 5.16
N ASP A 145 10.47 -0.84 6.12
CA ASP A 145 11.10 -1.02 7.43
C ASP A 145 12.35 -1.91 7.24
N ILE A 146 13.48 -1.27 7.00
CA ILE A 146 14.76 -1.75 7.49
C ILE A 146 14.82 -1.22 8.92
N VAL A 147 14.46 -2.06 9.89
CA VAL A 147 14.90 -1.86 11.27
C VAL A 147 16.33 -2.42 11.34
N PRO A 148 17.36 -1.59 11.58
CA PRO A 148 18.68 -2.10 11.93
C PRO A 148 18.60 -2.79 13.30
N ILE A 149 19.26 -3.94 13.36
CA ILE A 149 19.47 -4.80 14.53
C ILE A 149 19.80 -3.98 15.80
N ARG A 150 19.11 -4.25 16.90
CA ARG A 150 19.65 -4.16 18.25
C ARG A 150 19.33 -5.44 19.00
#